data_AF-A0A2G2IK89-F1
#
_entry.id   AF-A0A2G2IK89-F1
#
_cell.length_a   1.000
_cell.length_b   1.000
_cell.length_c   1.000
_cell.angle_alpha   90.00
_cell.angle_beta   90.00
_cell.angle_gamma   90.00
#
_symmetry.space_group_name_H-M   'P 1'
#
loop_
_entity.id
_entity.type
_entity.pdbx_description
1 polymer ?
#
loop_
_entity_poly.entity_id
_entity_poly.type
_entity_poly.pdbx_seq_one_letter_code
_entity_poly.pdbx_strand_id
1 'polypeptide(L)'
;MKRNAGFTLIELVIVIIVLGILAATAVPKFINLQDDAKKAAMKGVEAALHSGANIVYSKSAINGTETVDSENSPDDINGVAISFGYPTAAVGGIDEAVELSGFSVGGDISVTADDSIAIYAEGTPVIGDICIIYKEAISSAATYTIATANFTTATLCGAAPVTPPVTPPVTPPVTP
;
A
#
# COMPACT_ATOMS: atom_id res chain seq x y z
N MET A 1 -10.32 -64.97 -12.14
CA MET A 1 -9.41 -63.83 -12.42
C MET A 1 -10.22 -62.58 -12.72
N LYS A 2 -9.99 -61.45 -12.03
CA LYS A 2 -10.55 -60.14 -12.40
C LYS A 2 -9.74 -59.60 -13.59
N ARG A 3 -10.40 -59.19 -14.68
CA ARG A 3 -9.77 -58.52 -15.82
C ARG A 3 -9.49 -57.07 -15.42
N ASN A 4 -8.24 -56.68 -15.35
CA ASN A 4 -7.88 -55.27 -15.26
C ASN A 4 -8.10 -54.65 -16.65
N ALA A 5 -9.12 -53.81 -16.78
CA ALA A 5 -9.26 -52.96 -17.96
C ALA A 5 -8.13 -51.91 -17.89
N GLY A 6 -7.14 -52.05 -18.76
CA GLY A 6 -6.09 -51.04 -18.91
C GLY A 6 -6.66 -49.76 -19.52
N PHE A 7 -6.19 -48.61 -19.07
CA PHE A 7 -6.52 -47.30 -19.64
C PHE A 7 -5.99 -47.23 -21.08
N THR A 8 -6.77 -46.69 -22.02
CA THR A 8 -6.31 -46.57 -23.40
C THR A 8 -5.37 -45.36 -23.56
N LEU A 9 -4.38 -45.47 -24.45
CA LEU A 9 -3.50 -44.32 -24.75
C LEU A 9 -4.31 -43.13 -25.30
N ILE A 10 -5.38 -43.40 -26.04
CA ILE A 10 -6.22 -42.34 -26.61
C ILE A 10 -7.05 -41.61 -25.54
N GLU A 11 -7.54 -42.30 -24.50
CA GLU A 11 -8.18 -41.63 -23.36
C GLU A 11 -7.23 -40.67 -22.67
N LEU A 12 -5.98 -41.08 -22.46
CA LEU A 12 -4.99 -40.22 -21.82
C LEU A 12 -4.69 -38.97 -22.67
N VAL A 13 -4.59 -39.14 -23.99
CA VAL A 13 -4.33 -38.04 -24.94
C VAL A 13 -5.51 -37.06 -24.98
N ILE A 14 -6.75 -37.55 -25.02
CA ILE A 14 -7.93 -36.66 -25.03
C ILE A 14 -8.02 -35.85 -23.74
N VAL A 15 -7.72 -36.46 -22.58
CA VAL A 15 -7.76 -35.77 -21.29
C VAL A 15 -6.79 -34.59 -21.25
N ILE A 16 -5.53 -34.78 -21.67
CA ILE A 16 -4.56 -33.69 -21.68
C ILE A 16 -4.90 -32.59 -22.69
N ILE A 17 -5.53 -32.94 -23.81
CA ILE A 17 -6.02 -31.95 -24.80
C ILE A 17 -7.13 -31.09 -24.18
N VAL A 18 -8.12 -31.72 -23.54
CA VAL A 18 -9.22 -31.00 -22.88
C VAL A 18 -8.68 -30.12 -21.75
N LEU A 19 -7.78 -30.64 -20.90
CA LEU A 19 -7.13 -29.85 -19.86
C LEU A 19 -6.30 -28.69 -20.44
N GLY A 20 -5.66 -28.89 -21.59
CA GLY A 20 -4.92 -27.84 -22.30
C GLY A 20 -5.82 -26.68 -22.74
N ILE A 21 -6.99 -26.97 -23.30
CA ILE A 21 -7.96 -25.95 -23.73
C ILE A 21 -8.55 -25.21 -22.52
N LEU A 22 -8.90 -25.94 -21.46
CA LEU A 22 -9.41 -25.33 -20.22
C LEU A 22 -8.36 -24.44 -19.55
N ALA A 23 -7.10 -24.87 -19.51
CA ALA A 23 -6.01 -24.08 -18.97
C ALA A 23 -5.79 -22.79 -19.79
N ALA A 24 -5.74 -22.89 -21.13
CA ALA A 24 -5.50 -21.74 -22.00
C ALA A 24 -6.57 -20.63 -21.85
N THR A 25 -7.81 -21.01 -21.58
CA THR A 25 -8.92 -20.06 -21.39
C THR A 25 -9.05 -19.56 -19.94
N ALA A 26 -8.69 -20.37 -18.94
CA ALA A 26 -8.79 -20.01 -17.53
C ALA A 26 -7.66 -19.08 -17.05
N VAL A 27 -6.43 -19.26 -17.55
CA VAL A 27 -5.24 -18.52 -17.05
C VAL A 27 -5.39 -17.00 -17.18
N PRO A 28 -5.77 -16.42 -18.35
CA PRO A 28 -5.90 -14.96 -18.47
C PRO A 28 -6.96 -14.37 -17.52
N LYS A 29 -8.06 -15.10 -17.32
CA LYS A 29 -9.12 -14.68 -16.39
C LYS A 29 -8.63 -14.73 -14.93
N PHE A 30 -7.87 -15.76 -14.57
CA PHE A 30 -7.33 -15.92 -13.22
C PHE A 30 -6.31 -14.82 -12.85
N ILE A 31 -5.53 -14.30 -13.81
CA ILE A 31 -4.61 -13.17 -13.59
C ILE A 31 -5.40 -11.89 -13.28
N ASN A 32 -6.38 -11.54 -14.11
CA ASN A 32 -7.21 -10.34 -13.88
C ASN A 32 -7.93 -10.37 -12.52
N LEU A 33 -8.45 -11.54 -12.12
CA LEU A 33 -9.11 -11.70 -10.83
C LEU A 33 -8.18 -11.46 -9.64
N GLN A 34 -6.89 -11.83 -9.74
CA GLN A 34 -5.92 -11.55 -8.69
C GLN A 34 -5.65 -10.05 -8.56
N ASP A 35 -5.49 -9.34 -9.68
CA ASP A 35 -5.26 -7.89 -9.67
C ASP A 35 -6.48 -7.14 -9.11
N ASP A 36 -7.69 -7.56 -9.47
CA ASP A 36 -8.93 -7.00 -8.94
C ASP A 36 -9.09 -7.31 -7.44
N ALA A 37 -8.71 -8.51 -7.00
CA ALA A 37 -8.72 -8.86 -5.58
C ALA A 37 -7.73 -8.00 -4.77
N LYS A 38 -6.52 -7.78 -5.29
CA LYS A 38 -5.53 -6.88 -4.67
C LYS A 38 -6.07 -5.45 -4.56
N LYS A 39 -6.63 -4.90 -5.64
CA LYS A 39 -7.27 -3.57 -5.64
C LYS A 39 -8.40 -3.47 -4.60
N ALA A 40 -9.26 -4.48 -4.53
CA ALA A 40 -10.35 -4.51 -3.56
C ALA A 40 -9.83 -4.57 -2.12
N ALA A 41 -8.79 -5.35 -1.86
CA ALA A 41 -8.16 -5.44 -0.55
C ALA A 41 -7.53 -4.10 -0.14
N MET A 42 -6.81 -3.43 -1.04
CA MET A 42 -6.24 -2.09 -0.79
C MET A 42 -7.30 -1.03 -0.52
N LYS A 43 -8.44 -1.09 -1.21
CA LYS A 43 -9.59 -0.23 -0.91
C LYS A 43 -10.20 -0.51 0.47
N GLY A 44 -10.18 -1.77 0.89
CA GLY A 44 -10.54 -2.16 2.26
C GLY A 44 -9.63 -1.53 3.30
N VAL A 45 -8.32 -1.55 3.04
CA VAL A 45 -7.31 -0.89 3.88
C VAL A 45 -7.54 0.62 3.95
N GLU A 46 -7.75 1.29 2.81
CA GLU A 46 -8.06 2.73 2.77
C GLU A 46 -9.27 3.08 3.65
N ALA A 47 -10.34 2.30 3.56
CA ALA A 47 -11.52 2.49 4.40
C ALA A 47 -11.25 2.25 5.90
N ALA A 48 -10.42 1.25 6.21
CA ALA A 48 -10.02 0.95 7.59
C ALA A 48 -9.18 2.08 8.19
N LEU A 49 -8.25 2.65 7.42
CA LEU A 49 -7.44 3.81 7.81
C LEU A 49 -8.32 5.04 8.10
N HIS A 50 -9.28 5.35 7.23
CA HIS A 50 -10.25 6.41 7.49
C HIS A 50 -11.04 6.17 8.78
N SER A 51 -11.49 4.94 9.00
CA SER A 51 -12.23 4.57 10.20
C SER A 51 -11.36 4.73 11.45
N GLY A 52 -10.13 4.21 11.45
CA GLY A 52 -9.19 4.31 12.57
C GLY A 52 -8.88 5.75 12.92
N ALA A 53 -8.53 6.56 11.92
CA ALA A 53 -8.23 7.98 12.11
C ALA A 53 -9.42 8.76 12.68
N ASN A 54 -10.64 8.49 12.23
CA ASN A 54 -11.84 9.16 12.75
C ASN A 54 -12.20 8.72 14.19
N ILE A 55 -11.97 7.45 14.54
CA ILE A 55 -12.15 6.95 15.91
C ILE A 55 -11.16 7.64 16.86
N VAL A 56 -9.89 7.74 16.45
CA VAL A 56 -8.85 8.41 17.24
C VAL A 56 -9.18 9.89 17.39
N TYR A 57 -9.59 10.59 16.32
CA TYR A 57 -10.05 11.97 16.40
C TYR A 57 -11.22 12.17 17.36
N SER A 58 -12.20 11.28 17.32
CA SER A 58 -13.35 11.34 18.23
C SER A 58 -12.91 11.24 19.70
N LYS A 59 -11.90 10.41 20.00
CA LYS A 59 -11.32 10.32 21.35
C LYS A 59 -10.51 11.57 21.70
N SER A 60 -9.71 12.08 20.77
CA SER A 60 -8.93 13.31 20.96
C SER A 60 -9.82 14.51 21.26
N ALA A 61 -10.94 14.66 20.55
CA ALA A 61 -11.90 15.74 20.78
C ALA A 61 -12.60 15.65 22.15
N ILE A 62 -12.81 14.43 22.67
CA ILE A 62 -13.31 14.24 24.04
C ILE A 62 -12.26 14.63 25.07
N ASN A 63 -10.99 14.37 24.77
CA ASN A 63 -9.86 14.70 25.64
C ASN A 63 -9.39 16.16 25.50
N GLY A 64 -9.91 16.92 24.53
CA GLY A 64 -9.51 18.31 24.27
C GLY A 64 -8.15 18.45 23.59
N THR A 65 -7.69 17.41 22.90
CA THR A 65 -6.37 17.34 22.27
C THR A 65 -6.43 17.43 20.73
N GLU A 66 -7.56 17.85 20.18
CA GLU A 66 -7.78 17.94 18.74
C GLU A 66 -7.08 19.14 18.07
N THR A 67 -6.55 20.07 18.87
CA THR A 67 -5.87 21.28 18.36
C THR A 67 -4.38 21.34 18.68
N VAL A 68 -3.87 20.39 19.44
CA VAL A 68 -2.45 20.28 19.81
C VAL A 68 -1.71 19.45 18.77
N ASP A 69 -0.47 19.84 18.49
CA ASP A 69 0.43 19.07 17.62
C ASP A 69 1.01 17.85 18.35
N SER A 70 1.78 17.04 17.62
CA SER A 70 2.44 15.85 18.18
C SER A 70 3.46 16.16 19.29
N GLU A 71 4.11 17.33 19.25
CA GLU A 71 5.11 17.72 20.25
C GLU A 71 4.49 18.18 21.59
N ASN A 72 3.26 18.69 21.54
CA ASN A 72 2.54 19.26 22.69
C ASN A 72 1.32 18.43 23.11
N SER A 73 1.05 17.30 22.45
CA SER A 73 0.00 16.36 22.83
C SER A 73 0.37 15.56 24.09
N PRO A 74 -0.61 15.07 24.88
CA PRO A 74 -0.34 13.99 25.82
C PRO A 74 0.17 12.77 25.03
N ASP A 75 1.12 12.04 25.61
CA ASP A 75 2.01 11.06 24.97
C ASP A 75 1.33 10.09 23.97
N ASP A 76 0.03 9.81 24.13
CA ASP A 76 -0.79 9.08 23.17
C ASP A 76 -2.29 9.16 23.56
N ILE A 77 -3.17 8.76 22.64
CA ILE A 77 -4.56 8.41 22.94
C ILE A 77 -4.72 6.90 22.86
N ASN A 78 -4.63 6.24 24.01
CA ASN A 78 -4.78 4.78 24.13
C ASN A 78 -3.75 4.01 23.28
N GLY A 79 -2.49 4.41 23.39
CA GLY A 79 -1.34 3.83 22.69
C GLY A 79 -1.15 4.36 21.27
N VAL A 80 -2.02 5.25 20.77
CA VAL A 80 -1.90 5.86 19.45
C VAL A 80 -1.34 7.27 19.55
N ALA A 81 -0.18 7.51 18.98
CA ALA A 81 0.41 8.84 18.83
C ALA A 81 -0.47 9.71 17.93
N ILE A 82 -0.74 10.95 18.36
CA ILE A 82 -1.64 11.87 17.67
C ILE A 82 -0.98 13.20 17.33
N SER A 83 -1.44 13.82 16.25
CA SER A 83 -1.16 15.20 15.86
C SER A 83 -2.48 15.83 15.39
N PHE A 84 -2.85 16.96 16.00
CA PHE A 84 -4.11 17.66 15.73
C PHE A 84 -5.33 16.74 15.81
N GLY A 85 -5.31 15.86 16.81
CA GLY A 85 -6.33 14.86 17.08
C GLY A 85 -6.33 13.61 16.18
N TYR A 86 -5.57 13.58 15.09
CA TYR A 86 -5.48 12.42 14.20
C TYR A 86 -4.22 11.59 14.45
N PRO A 87 -4.17 10.30 14.09
CA PRO A 87 -2.97 9.51 14.22
C PRO A 87 -1.79 10.09 13.43
N THR A 88 -0.58 9.99 13.97
CA THR A 88 0.64 10.36 13.26
C THR A 88 1.00 9.34 12.17
N ALA A 89 1.79 9.77 11.20
CA ALA A 89 2.41 8.96 10.16
C ALA A 89 3.79 8.45 10.62
N ALA A 90 3.87 8.00 11.87
CA ALA A 90 5.07 7.47 12.51
C ALA A 90 4.75 6.15 13.24
N VAL A 91 5.79 5.50 13.77
CA VAL A 91 5.64 4.28 14.58
C VAL A 91 4.77 4.58 15.78
N GLY A 92 3.76 3.74 16.02
CA GLY A 92 2.80 3.93 17.11
C GLY A 92 1.68 4.93 16.79
N GLY A 93 1.59 5.40 15.55
CA GLY A 93 0.54 6.28 15.06
C GLY A 93 -0.58 5.49 14.38
N ILE A 94 -0.76 5.72 13.09
CA ILE A 94 -1.84 5.08 12.30
C ILE A 94 -1.77 3.55 12.26
N ASP A 95 -0.59 2.96 12.45
CA ASP A 95 -0.35 1.52 12.54
C ASP A 95 -0.96 0.87 13.80
N GLU A 96 -1.02 1.59 14.92
CA GLU A 96 -1.70 1.13 16.14
C GLU A 96 -3.21 1.39 16.10
N ALA A 97 -3.64 2.36 15.27
CA ALA A 97 -5.05 2.72 15.14
C ALA A 97 -5.87 1.69 14.33
N VAL A 98 -5.22 0.82 13.56
CA VAL A 98 -5.89 -0.10 12.62
C VAL A 98 -5.18 -1.46 12.59
N GLU A 99 -5.96 -2.53 12.67
CA GLU A 99 -5.45 -3.88 12.43
C GLU A 99 -5.28 -4.16 10.93
N LEU A 100 -4.04 -4.37 10.50
CA LEU A 100 -3.66 -4.48 9.08
C LEU A 100 -3.06 -5.85 8.75
N SER A 101 -3.80 -6.93 9.04
CA SER A 101 -3.34 -8.30 8.74
C SER A 101 -3.04 -8.49 7.25
N GLY A 102 -1.82 -8.93 6.91
CA GLY A 102 -1.40 -9.14 5.52
C GLY A 102 -0.95 -7.86 4.81
N PHE A 103 -0.82 -6.76 5.54
CA PHE A 103 -0.27 -5.50 5.06
C PHE A 103 0.85 -5.02 5.98
N SER A 104 1.85 -4.41 5.38
CA SER A 104 2.95 -3.75 6.09
C SER A 104 2.73 -2.24 6.09
N VAL A 105 3.01 -1.61 7.22
CA VAL A 105 2.99 -0.16 7.41
C VAL A 105 4.42 0.29 7.67
N GLY A 106 4.92 1.24 6.89
CA GLY A 106 6.31 1.67 7.00
C GLY A 106 7.32 0.56 6.65
N GLY A 107 8.61 0.90 6.72
CA GLY A 107 9.75 0.05 6.35
C GLY A 107 10.81 0.81 5.56
N ASP A 108 11.70 0.11 4.86
CA ASP A 108 12.66 0.70 3.88
C ASP A 108 11.96 1.30 2.64
N ILE A 109 10.64 1.49 2.70
CA ILE A 109 9.83 2.10 1.67
C ILE A 109 9.81 3.60 1.90
N SER A 110 10.42 4.33 0.98
CA SER A 110 10.34 5.78 0.91
C SER A 110 9.03 6.21 0.27
N VAL A 111 8.54 7.36 0.74
CA VAL A 111 7.45 8.13 0.14
C VAL A 111 8.00 9.53 -0.14
N THR A 112 7.64 10.13 -1.28
CA THR A 112 8.14 11.45 -1.68
C THR A 112 7.45 12.62 -0.96
N ALA A 113 6.64 12.35 0.06
CA ALA A 113 5.87 13.33 0.79
C ALA A 113 6.28 13.32 2.26
N ASP A 114 6.54 14.49 2.83
CA ASP A 114 6.82 14.64 4.26
C ASP A 114 5.63 14.20 5.11
N ASP A 115 5.90 13.79 6.34
CA ASP A 115 4.90 13.38 7.34
C ASP A 115 3.94 12.32 6.78
N SER A 116 4.51 11.38 6.02
CA SER A 116 3.75 10.35 5.31
C SER A 116 4.37 8.97 5.47
N ILE A 117 3.52 7.95 5.52
CA ILE A 117 3.90 6.56 5.57
C ILE A 117 3.20 5.78 4.46
N ALA A 118 3.86 4.75 3.93
CA ALA A 118 3.27 3.83 2.97
C ALA A 118 2.69 2.60 3.67
N ILE A 119 1.52 2.18 3.20
CA ILE A 119 0.88 0.91 3.53
C ILE A 119 0.80 0.08 2.25
N TYR A 120 1.25 -1.17 2.31
CA TYR A 120 1.36 -2.05 1.16
C TYR A 120 1.13 -3.51 1.57
N ALA A 121 0.81 -4.36 0.61
CA ALA A 121 0.65 -5.79 0.89
C ALA A 121 1.97 -6.40 1.38
N GLU A 122 1.91 -7.31 2.35
CA GLU A 122 3.09 -8.02 2.85
C GLU A 122 3.83 -8.76 1.72
N GLY A 123 5.17 -8.73 1.79
CA GLY A 123 6.06 -9.30 0.79
C GLY A 123 7.00 -8.26 0.18
N THR A 124 7.82 -8.66 -0.78
CA THR A 124 8.69 -7.72 -1.52
C THR A 124 7.86 -6.99 -2.57
N PRO A 125 7.69 -5.66 -2.48
CA PRO A 125 6.93 -4.91 -3.48
C PRO A 125 7.61 -5.01 -4.84
N VAL A 126 6.81 -5.14 -5.90
CA VAL A 126 7.28 -5.01 -7.28
C VAL A 126 6.83 -3.69 -7.89
N ILE A 127 7.55 -3.22 -8.91
CA ILE A 127 7.18 -2.01 -9.64
C ILE A 127 5.76 -2.18 -10.20
N GLY A 128 4.90 -1.20 -9.96
CA GLY A 128 3.50 -1.20 -10.37
C GLY A 128 2.53 -1.81 -9.34
N ASP A 129 3.01 -2.43 -8.26
CA ASP A 129 2.14 -2.81 -7.15
C ASP A 129 1.50 -1.55 -6.53
N ILE A 130 0.30 -1.73 -6.00
CA ILE A 130 -0.46 -0.65 -5.36
C ILE A 130 0.08 -0.43 -3.95
N CYS A 131 0.12 0.83 -3.54
CA CYS A 131 0.39 1.24 -2.17
C CYS A 131 -0.59 2.35 -1.77
N ILE A 132 -0.88 2.44 -0.47
CA ILE A 132 -1.62 3.56 0.12
C ILE A 132 -0.61 4.47 0.82
N ILE A 133 -0.73 5.77 0.60
CA ILE A 133 0.03 6.79 1.31
C ILE A 133 -0.91 7.43 2.33
N TYR A 134 -0.58 7.30 3.60
CA TYR A 134 -1.20 8.05 4.68
C TYR A 134 -0.32 9.25 5.01
N LYS A 135 -0.89 10.46 4.96
CA LYS A 135 -0.23 11.70 5.38
C LYS A 135 -0.96 12.24 6.60
N GLU A 136 -0.22 12.48 7.68
CA GLU A 136 -0.79 12.97 8.93
C GLU A 136 -1.29 14.43 8.83
N ALA A 137 -2.05 14.83 9.85
CA ALA A 137 -2.49 16.21 9.99
C ALA A 137 -1.32 17.10 10.41
N ILE A 138 -1.17 18.25 9.74
CA ILE A 138 -0.08 19.21 9.96
C ILE A 138 -0.54 20.51 10.65
N SER A 139 -1.86 20.67 10.86
CA SER A 139 -2.43 21.79 11.61
C SER A 139 -3.84 21.45 12.07
N SER A 140 -4.38 22.18 13.04
CA SER A 140 -5.77 22.03 13.47
C SER A 140 -6.81 22.39 12.39
N ALA A 141 -6.39 23.04 11.30
CA ALA A 141 -7.22 23.35 10.14
C ALA A 141 -7.06 22.34 8.99
N ALA A 142 -6.01 21.52 9.01
CA ALA A 142 -5.71 20.53 7.99
C ALA A 142 -5.97 19.12 8.55
N THR A 143 -6.71 18.31 7.81
CA THR A 143 -6.95 16.91 8.20
C THR A 143 -5.86 16.00 7.65
N TYR A 144 -5.86 14.74 8.11
CA TYR A 144 -5.08 13.69 7.45
C TYR A 144 -5.56 13.47 6.02
N THR A 145 -4.69 12.96 5.16
CA THR A 145 -5.07 12.56 3.79
C THR A 145 -4.63 11.15 3.49
N ILE A 146 -5.42 10.46 2.67
CA ILE A 146 -5.12 9.12 2.18
C ILE A 146 -5.13 9.17 0.67
N ALA A 147 -4.06 8.68 0.05
CA ALA A 147 -3.92 8.62 -1.40
C ALA A 147 -3.52 7.22 -1.84
N THR A 148 -4.13 6.72 -2.91
CA THR A 148 -3.66 5.51 -3.58
C THR A 148 -2.57 5.88 -4.59
N ALA A 149 -1.47 5.14 -4.56
CA ALA A 149 -0.36 5.27 -5.48
C ALA A 149 0.14 3.88 -5.91
N ASN A 150 1.20 3.86 -6.73
CA ASN A 150 1.90 2.65 -7.10
C ASN A 150 3.38 2.75 -6.74
N PHE A 151 4.03 1.60 -6.59
CA PHE A 151 5.48 1.50 -6.47
C PHE A 151 6.16 1.87 -7.80
N THR A 152 7.05 2.85 -7.76
CA THR A 152 7.89 3.25 -8.92
C THR A 152 9.25 2.57 -8.89
N THR A 153 9.70 2.17 -7.70
CA THR A 153 10.79 1.22 -7.47
C THR A 153 10.35 0.22 -6.40
N ALA A 154 11.12 -0.83 -6.15
CA ALA A 154 10.84 -1.78 -5.06
C ALA A 154 10.86 -1.13 -3.66
N THR A 155 11.32 0.12 -3.54
CA THR A 155 11.45 0.87 -2.28
C THR A 155 10.81 2.25 -2.32
N LEU A 156 10.05 2.60 -3.37
CA LEU A 156 9.46 3.94 -3.51
C LEU A 156 7.99 3.85 -3.90
N CYS A 157 7.12 4.23 -2.98
CA CYS A 157 5.69 4.38 -3.18
C CYS A 157 5.36 5.85 -3.46
N GLY A 158 4.71 6.15 -4.60
CA GLY A 158 4.35 7.52 -4.97
C GLY A 158 4.87 7.94 -6.34
N ALA A 159 4.81 9.25 -6.64
CA ALA A 159 5.33 9.77 -7.90
C ALA A 159 6.82 9.43 -8.04
N ALA A 160 7.25 9.07 -9.25
CA ALA A 160 8.67 8.86 -9.52
C ALA A 160 9.44 10.14 -9.13
N PRO A 161 10.69 10.03 -8.63
CA PRO A 161 11.51 11.22 -8.42
C PRO A 161 11.58 11.93 -9.77
N VAL A 162 11.15 13.19 -9.83
CA VAL A 162 11.49 14.03 -10.97
C VAL A 162 13.01 14.15 -10.93
N THR A 163 13.72 13.32 -11.69
CA THR A 163 15.14 13.55 -11.91
C THR A 163 15.23 14.96 -12.48
N PRO A 164 15.94 15.91 -11.83
CA PRO A 164 16.16 17.21 -12.44
C PRO A 164 16.76 16.95 -13.83
N PRO A 165 16.34 17.70 -14.87
CA PRO A 165 16.94 17.53 -16.19
C PRO A 165 18.44 17.60 -16.04
N VAL A 166 19.14 16.54 -16.44
CA VAL A 166 20.60 16.51 -16.45
C VAL A 166 21.01 17.69 -17.33
N THR A 167 21.47 18.78 -16.71
CA THR A 167 22.01 19.90 -17.45
C THR A 167 23.23 19.38 -18.18
N PRO A 168 23.31 19.52 -19.52
CA PRO A 168 24.48 19.09 -20.24
C PRO A 168 25.73 19.78 -19.67
N PRO A 169 26.89 19.10 -19.66
CA PRO A 169 28.11 19.68 -19.12
C PRO A 169 28.38 21.03 -19.80
N VAL A 170 28.44 22.08 -19.00
CA VAL A 170 28.84 23.41 -19.47
C VAL A 170 30.27 23.29 -19.98
N THR A 171 30.46 23.27 -21.30
CA THR A 171 31.79 23.37 -21.89
C THR A 171 32.40 24.72 -21.48
N PRO A 172 33.62 24.76 -20.92
CA PRO A 172 34.25 26.00 -20.53
C PRO A 172 34.47 26.90 -21.76
N PRO A 173 34.43 28.23 -21.58
CA PRO A 173 34.64 29.17 -22.68
C PRO A 173 36.03 28.99 -23.27
N VAL A 174 36.11 28.79 -24.58
CA VAL A 174 37.37 28.88 -25.33
C VAL A 174 37.75 30.35 -25.37
N THR A 175 38.72 30.75 -24.55
CA THR A 175 39.36 32.07 -24.67
C THR A 175 40.14 32.18 -25.99
N PRO A 176 40.11 33.33 -26.67
CA PRO A 176 40.82 33.57 -27.93
C PRO A 176 42.35 33.65 -27.78
#